data_AF-A0A2N0P0R7-F1
#
_entry.id   AF-A0A2N0P0R7-F1
#
_cell.length_a   1.000
_cell.length_b   1.000
_cell.length_c   1.000
_cell.angle_alpha   90.00
_cell.angle_beta   90.00
_cell.angle_gamma   90.00
#
_symmetry.space_group_name_H-M   'P 1'
#
loop_
_entity.id
_entity.type
_entity.pdbx_description
1 polymer ?
#
loop_
_entity_poly.entity_id
_entity_poly.type
_entity_poly.pdbx_seq_one_letter_code
_entity_poly.pdbx_strand_id
1 'polypeptide(L)'
;MEEYISYQQVNKFTPKELKDCPECGKPRISFGWCLECEINVMKENFPYWTSKNKEIDELIRYTQLNATQACDYLEWIPFEKFEMVKYVGKGGFSSVYSALWMEGPRWIWDDGAQEWT
;
A
#
# COMPACT_ATOMS: atom_id res chain seq x y z
N MET A 1 36.30 32.09 -14.66
CA MET A 1 35.31 33.01 -14.09
C MET A 1 33.97 32.30 -14.23
N GLU A 2 33.26 32.11 -13.12
CA GLU A 2 31.94 31.49 -13.01
C GLU A 2 30.91 32.08 -14.02
N GLU A 3 29.76 31.49 -14.34
CA GLU A 3 28.92 30.41 -13.77
C GLU A 3 28.25 29.67 -14.97
N TYR A 4 27.30 28.71 -14.93
CA TYR A 4 26.45 28.09 -13.90
C TYR A 4 26.13 26.65 -14.35
N ILE A 5 25.99 25.68 -13.43
CA ILE A 5 25.52 24.32 -13.76
C ILE A 5 24.03 24.18 -13.39
N SER A 6 23.15 23.92 -14.37
CA SER A 6 21.72 23.69 -14.10
C SER A 6 21.45 22.22 -13.76
N TYR A 7 21.02 21.98 -12.51
CA TYR A 7 20.71 20.64 -11.98
C TYR A 7 19.34 20.11 -12.44
N GLN A 8 19.07 20.12 -13.75
CA GLN A 8 17.80 19.63 -14.32
C GLN A 8 18.00 18.65 -15.49
N GLN A 9 18.74 17.57 -15.23
CA GLN A 9 18.64 16.32 -15.97
C GLN A 9 18.43 15.12 -15.02
N VAL A 10 17.47 15.25 -14.10
CA VAL A 10 16.80 14.04 -13.60
C VAL A 10 15.99 13.52 -14.79
N ASN A 11 16.41 12.39 -15.35
CA ASN A 11 15.72 11.73 -16.45
C ASN A 11 14.23 11.60 -16.10
N LYS A 12 13.37 12.34 -16.80
CA LYS A 12 11.93 12.10 -16.76
C LYS A 12 11.71 10.73 -17.37
N PHE A 13 11.64 9.72 -16.52
CA PHE A 13 11.03 8.44 -16.86
C PHE A 13 9.57 8.73 -17.14
N THR A 14 9.24 9.05 -18.40
CA THR A 14 7.87 9.10 -18.88
C THR A 14 7.38 7.66 -18.86
N PRO A 15 6.49 7.26 -17.93
CA PRO A 15 6.00 5.90 -17.90
C PRO A 15 5.29 5.64 -19.22
N LYS A 16 5.57 4.48 -19.81
CA LYS A 16 4.80 3.92 -20.91
C LYS A 16 3.32 4.04 -20.54
N GLU A 17 2.53 4.69 -21.39
CA GLU A 17 1.18 5.23 -21.11
C GLU A 17 0.46 4.46 -19.99
N LEU A 18 0.32 5.12 -18.83
CA LEU A 18 -0.36 4.54 -17.67
C LEU A 18 -1.82 4.29 -18.08
N LYS A 19 -2.18 3.01 -18.20
CA LYS A 19 -3.53 2.60 -18.60
C LYS A 19 -4.58 3.22 -17.67
N ASP A 20 -5.71 3.59 -18.24
CA ASP A 20 -6.89 3.93 -17.44
C ASP A 20 -7.29 2.77 -16.54
N CYS A 21 -7.80 3.09 -15.35
CA CYS A 21 -8.31 2.10 -14.43
C CYS A 21 -9.59 1.46 -14.99
N PRO A 22 -9.68 0.12 -15.08
CA PRO A 22 -10.85 -0.55 -15.63
C PRO A 22 -12.13 -0.34 -14.80
N GLU A 23 -12.00 -0.01 -13.52
CA GLU A 23 -13.12 0.21 -12.61
C GLU A 23 -13.73 1.61 -12.72
N CYS A 24 -12.90 2.66 -12.88
CA CYS A 24 -13.34 4.06 -12.79
C CYS A 24 -12.99 4.94 -14.01
N GLY A 25 -12.26 4.40 -14.99
CA GLY A 25 -11.88 5.09 -16.23
C GLY A 25 -10.89 6.25 -16.07
N LYS A 26 -10.31 6.44 -14.87
CA LYS A 26 -9.30 7.48 -14.60
C LYS A 26 -7.88 6.92 -14.77
N PRO A 27 -6.89 7.75 -15.18
CA PRO A 27 -5.51 7.31 -15.30
C PRO A 27 -5.00 6.70 -13.99
N ARG A 28 -4.40 5.51 -14.07
CA ARG A 28 -3.60 4.94 -12.97
C ARG A 28 -2.38 5.83 -12.74
N ILE A 29 -1.90 5.93 -11.50
CA ILE A 29 -0.70 6.74 -11.19
C ILE A 29 0.57 5.92 -11.00
N SER A 30 0.44 4.59 -10.83
CA SER A 30 1.55 3.65 -10.93
C SER A 30 1.13 2.41 -11.73
N PHE A 31 2.04 1.46 -11.93
CA PHE A 31 1.78 0.25 -12.68
C PHE A 31 0.76 -0.64 -11.93
N GLY A 32 -0.50 -0.59 -12.37
CA GLY A 32 -1.59 -1.39 -11.81
C GLY A 32 -2.38 -0.74 -10.67
N TRP A 33 -1.98 0.39 -10.10
CA TRP A 33 -2.63 1.01 -8.93
C TRP A 33 -3.42 2.28 -9.26
N CYS A 34 -4.65 2.40 -8.76
CA CYS A 34 -5.52 3.56 -8.96
C CYS A 34 -5.82 4.28 -7.64
N LEU A 35 -5.27 5.49 -7.49
CA LEU A 35 -5.41 6.33 -6.28
C LEU A 35 -6.86 6.45 -5.78
N GLU A 36 -7.81 6.68 -6.68
CA GLU A 36 -9.18 6.95 -6.30
C GLU A 36 -9.96 5.69 -5.90
N CYS A 37 -9.78 4.57 -6.64
CA CYS A 37 -10.37 3.29 -6.25
C CYS A 37 -9.83 2.83 -4.89
N GLU A 38 -8.51 2.90 -4.70
CA GLU A 38 -7.83 2.42 -3.51
C GLU A 38 -8.18 3.25 -2.27
N ILE A 39 -8.18 4.58 -2.37
CA ILE A 39 -8.65 5.45 -1.29
C ILE A 39 -10.13 5.18 -0.94
N ASN A 40 -10.98 4.87 -1.93
CA ASN A 40 -12.39 4.55 -1.67
C ASN A 40 -12.53 3.19 -0.96
N VAL A 41 -11.86 2.14 -1.46
CA VAL A 41 -11.82 0.81 -0.82
C VAL A 41 -11.26 0.91 0.61
N MET A 42 -10.23 1.71 0.86
CA MET A 42 -9.70 1.95 2.20
C MET A 42 -10.76 2.58 3.11
N LYS A 43 -11.42 3.67 2.68
CA LYS A 43 -12.49 4.35 3.44
C LYS A 43 -13.65 3.41 3.76
N GLU A 44 -14.09 2.60 2.80
CA GLU A 44 -15.14 1.60 2.98
C GLU A 44 -14.74 0.53 4.01
N ASN A 45 -13.44 0.20 4.11
CA ASN A 45 -12.94 -0.76 5.09
C ASN A 45 -12.75 -0.20 6.51
N PHE A 46 -12.64 1.11 6.71
CA PHE A 46 -12.39 1.72 8.04
C PHE A 46 -13.36 1.31 9.16
N PRO A 47 -14.67 1.06 8.93
CA PRO A 47 -15.60 0.60 9.97
C PRO A 47 -15.41 -0.86 10.38
N TYR A 48 -14.77 -1.68 9.54
CA TYR A 48 -14.70 -3.14 9.72
C TYR A 48 -13.46 -3.63 10.47
N TRP A 49 -12.53 -2.74 10.83
CA TRP A 49 -11.34 -3.08 11.61
C TRP A 49 -10.96 -1.99 12.63
N THR A 50 -10.27 -2.44 13.69
CA THR A 50 -9.62 -1.59 14.70
C THR A 50 -8.53 -2.39 15.40
N SER A 51 -7.40 -1.75 15.72
CA SER A 51 -6.36 -2.30 16.59
C SER A 51 -6.72 -2.28 18.08
N LYS A 52 -7.87 -1.67 18.44
CA LYS A 52 -8.27 -1.25 19.79
C LYS A 52 -7.35 -0.17 20.39
N ASN A 53 -6.41 0.37 19.63
CA ASN A 53 -5.63 1.57 19.96
C ASN A 53 -5.97 2.68 18.96
N LYS A 54 -6.60 3.74 19.44
CA LYS A 54 -7.04 4.87 18.62
C LYS A 54 -5.89 5.56 17.88
N GLU A 55 -4.73 5.71 18.51
CA GLU A 55 -3.57 6.40 17.92
C GLU A 55 -2.99 5.59 16.74
N ILE A 56 -2.97 4.25 16.86
CA ILE A 56 -2.54 3.34 15.79
C ILE A 56 -3.57 3.35 14.65
N ASP A 57 -4.86 3.30 14.96
CA ASP A 57 -5.93 3.36 13.95
C ASP A 57 -5.89 4.69 13.17
N GLU A 58 -5.67 5.82 13.86
CA GLU A 58 -5.53 7.14 13.24
C GLU A 58 -4.27 7.24 12.37
N LEU A 59 -3.13 6.70 12.82
CA LEU A 59 -1.90 6.64 12.03
C LEU A 59 -2.07 5.83 10.73
N ILE A 60 -2.64 4.63 10.82
CA ILE A 60 -2.84 3.76 9.65
C ILE A 60 -3.77 4.44 8.64
N ARG A 61 -4.93 4.93 9.09
CA ARG A 61 -5.89 5.65 8.24
C ARG A 61 -5.29 6.91 7.62
N TYR A 62 -4.45 7.64 8.36
CA TYR A 62 -3.72 8.79 7.84
C TYR A 62 -2.79 8.39 6.68
N THR A 63 -1.98 7.34 6.83
CA THR A 63 -1.10 6.88 5.73
C THR A 63 -1.90 6.43 4.51
N GLN A 64 -2.99 5.68 4.72
CA GLN A 64 -3.89 5.21 3.65
C GLN A 64 -4.55 6.35 2.87
N LEU A 65 -5.01 7.42 3.56
CA LEU A 65 -5.64 8.57 2.91
C LEU A 65 -4.66 9.50 2.18
N ASN A 66 -3.36 9.44 2.49
CA ASN A 66 -2.32 10.31 1.93
C ASN A 66 -1.32 9.57 1.03
N ALA A 67 -1.58 8.30 0.71
CA ALA A 67 -0.75 7.48 -0.16
C ALA A 67 -0.63 8.09 -1.57
N THR A 68 0.59 8.17 -2.11
CA THR A 68 0.81 8.59 -3.50
C THR A 68 1.17 7.43 -4.43
N GLN A 69 1.39 6.24 -3.88
CA GLN A 69 1.79 5.01 -4.57
C GLN A 69 1.33 3.79 -3.76
N ALA A 70 1.31 2.61 -4.38
CA ALA A 70 0.91 1.34 -3.76
C ALA A 70 1.71 0.96 -2.50
N CYS A 71 2.94 1.46 -2.32
CA CYS A 71 3.81 1.17 -1.19
C CYS A 71 3.91 2.29 -0.15
N ASP A 72 3.14 3.38 -0.28
CA ASP A 72 3.24 4.57 0.58
C ASP A 72 2.38 4.50 1.86
N TYR A 73 1.62 3.41 2.08
CA TYR A 73 0.70 3.27 3.23
C TYR A 73 0.95 2.01 4.07
N LEU A 74 0.43 2.05 5.30
CA LEU A 74 0.35 0.89 6.18
C LEU A 74 -0.92 0.08 5.89
N GLU A 75 -0.78 -1.22 5.62
CA GLU A 75 -1.90 -2.14 5.51
C GLU A 75 -2.29 -2.69 6.89
N TRP A 76 -3.60 -2.75 7.18
CA TRP A 76 -4.10 -3.44 8.36
C TRP A 76 -4.47 -4.89 8.01
N ILE A 77 -3.78 -5.84 8.62
CA ILE A 77 -3.99 -7.28 8.43
C ILE A 77 -4.58 -7.86 9.73
N PRO A 78 -5.85 -8.30 9.76
CA PRO A 78 -6.42 -9.02 10.89
C PRO A 78 -5.59 -10.24 11.27
N PHE A 79 -5.46 -10.51 12.58
CA PHE A 79 -4.60 -11.58 13.07
C PHE A 79 -5.02 -12.97 12.57
N GLU A 80 -6.31 -13.13 12.32
CA GLU A 80 -6.97 -14.33 11.82
C GLU A 80 -6.52 -14.73 10.40
N LYS A 81 -5.87 -13.82 9.65
CA LYS A 81 -5.28 -14.10 8.33
C LYS A 81 -3.88 -14.73 8.38
N PHE A 82 -3.31 -14.88 9.58
CA PHE A 82 -1.98 -15.45 9.78
C PHE A 82 -2.06 -16.92 10.19
N GLU A 83 -1.46 -17.79 9.38
CA GLU A 83 -1.33 -19.21 9.65
C GLU A 83 0.03 -19.59 10.23
N MET A 84 0.11 -20.80 10.80
CA MET A 84 1.35 -21.40 11.33
C MET A 84 2.13 -20.50 12.30
N VAL A 85 1.42 -19.69 13.10
CA VAL A 85 2.01 -18.73 14.03
C VAL A 85 2.93 -19.44 15.03
N LYS A 86 4.23 -19.10 15.00
CA LYS A 86 5.28 -19.68 15.83
C LYS A 86 5.98 -18.59 16.64
N TYR A 87 6.14 -18.82 17.94
CA TYR A 87 6.94 -17.96 18.80
C TYR A 87 8.42 -18.00 18.39
N VAL A 88 9.04 -16.84 18.26
CA VAL A 88 10.46 -16.67 17.89
C VAL A 88 11.30 -16.29 19.10
N GLY A 89 10.79 -15.40 19.97
CA GLY A 89 11.53 -14.92 21.13
C GLY A 89 10.82 -13.75 21.81
N LYS A 90 11.44 -13.21 22.87
CA LYS A 90 10.92 -12.04 23.61
C LYS A 90 12.05 -11.04 23.84
N GLY A 91 11.82 -9.79 23.45
CA GLY A 91 12.69 -8.66 23.73
C GLY A 91 12.24 -7.89 24.97
N GLY A 92 12.86 -6.73 25.21
CA GLY A 92 12.51 -5.88 26.37
C GLY A 92 11.08 -5.33 26.37
N PHE A 93 10.46 -5.18 25.19
CA PHE A 93 9.16 -4.52 25.03
C PHE A 93 8.03 -5.43 24.54
N SER A 94 8.32 -6.53 23.85
CA SER A 94 7.30 -7.43 23.29
C SER A 94 7.84 -8.84 22.99
N SER A 95 6.93 -9.77 22.71
CA SER A 95 7.21 -11.07 22.11
C SER A 95 7.18 -10.96 20.58
N VAL A 96 8.06 -11.70 19.91
CA VAL A 96 8.17 -11.80 18.46
C VAL A 96 7.66 -13.15 18.01
N TYR A 97 6.88 -13.15 16.92
CA TYR A 97 6.31 -14.34 16.29
C TYR A 97 6.63 -14.32 14.79
N SER A 98 6.68 -15.49 14.18
CA SER A 98 6.67 -15.68 12.73
C SER A 98 5.36 -16.34 12.32
N ALA A 99 4.89 -16.06 11.10
CA ALA A 99 3.64 -16.60 10.57
C ALA A 99 3.70 -16.67 9.04
N LEU A 100 2.74 -17.39 8.44
CA LEU A 100 2.45 -17.33 7.01
C LEU A 100 1.24 -16.42 6.79
N TRP A 101 1.33 -15.52 5.82
CA TRP A 101 0.20 -14.74 5.33
C TRP A 101 -0.21 -15.32 3.98
N MET A 102 -1.30 -16.10 3.96
CA MET A 102 -1.67 -16.91 2.80
C MET A 102 -2.23 -16.10 1.63
N GLU A 103 -2.92 -14.99 1.93
CA GLU A 103 -3.42 -14.05 0.92
C GLU A 103 -2.28 -13.23 0.29
N GLY A 104 -1.21 -12.97 1.05
CA GLY A 104 -0.13 -12.07 0.65
C GLY A 104 -0.56 -10.59 0.59
N PRO A 105 0.40 -9.68 0.36
CA PRO A 105 0.11 -8.28 0.11
C PRO A 105 -0.54 -8.12 -1.27
N ARG A 106 -1.48 -7.19 -1.40
CA ARG A 106 -2.00 -6.76 -2.70
C ARG A 106 -1.03 -5.78 -3.33
N TRP A 107 -0.50 -6.10 -4.52
CA TRP A 107 0.52 -5.32 -5.21
C TRP A 107 0.02 -4.64 -6.48
N ILE A 108 -0.61 -5.39 -7.39
CA ILE A 108 -0.79 -5.02 -8.81
C ILE A 108 -2.06 -5.67 -9.36
N TRP A 109 -2.83 -4.92 -10.16
CA TRP A 109 -3.87 -5.48 -11.03
C TRP A 109 -3.27 -6.34 -12.15
N ASP A 110 -3.62 -7.62 -12.18
CA ASP A 110 -3.28 -8.53 -13.28
C ASP A 110 -4.28 -8.34 -14.44
N ASP A 111 -3.81 -7.76 -15.54
CA ASP A 111 -4.62 -7.54 -16.76
C ASP A 111 -5.09 -8.85 -17.44
N GLY A 112 -4.41 -9.98 -17.19
CA GLY A 112 -4.72 -11.30 -17.77
C GLY A 112 -5.71 -12.11 -16.92
N ALA A 113 -5.61 -12.03 -15.60
CA ALA A 113 -6.56 -12.66 -14.68
C ALA A 113 -7.78 -11.76 -14.36
N GLN A 114 -7.70 -10.45 -14.66
CA GLN A 114 -8.70 -9.43 -14.31
C GLN A 114 -8.99 -9.35 -12.80
N GLU A 115 -7.95 -9.54 -11.98
CA GLU A 115 -8.03 -9.48 -10.53
C GLU A 115 -6.85 -8.72 -9.92
N TRP A 116 -7.01 -8.33 -8.66
CA TRP A 116 -5.95 -7.69 -7.88
C TRP A 116 -5.09 -8.77 -7.21
N THR A 117 -3.81 -8.85 -7.62
CA THR A 117 -2.77 -9.73 -7.06
C THR A 117 -1.83 -8.96 -6.14
#